data_AF-A0A6L6WEX9-F1
#
_entry.id   AF-A0A6L6WEX9-F1
#
_cell.length_a   1.000
_cell.length_b   1.000
_cell.length_c   1.000
_cell.angle_alpha   90.00
_cell.angle_beta   90.00
_cell.angle_gamma   90.00
#
_symmetry.space_group_name_H-M   'P 1'
#
loop_
_entity.id
_entity.type
_entity.pdbx_description
1 polymer ?
#
loop_
_entity_poly.entity_id
_entity_poly.type
_entity_poly.pdbx_seq_one_letter_code
_entity_poly.pdbx_strand_id
1 'polypeptide(L)'
;MSTNPWVLSAVYLFTINALEIVLFMLDKRRARLGHWRISERTLLIVALMGGTPGAYWSRQLFRHKTRKQPFSTLLHVITLLQLIAGTAIIWSALTGKYI
;
A
#
# COMPACT_ATOMS: atom_id res chain seq x y z
N MET A 1 -2.85 -29.72 7.49
CA MET A 1 -1.83 -28.89 6.80
C MET A 1 -1.49 -27.73 7.71
N SER A 2 -0.30 -27.73 8.33
CA SER A 2 0.18 -26.59 9.11
C SER A 2 0.45 -25.42 8.16
N THR A 3 -0.51 -24.51 8.03
CA THR A 3 -0.35 -23.31 7.22
C THR A 3 0.74 -22.46 7.85
N ASN A 4 1.90 -22.44 7.21
CA ASN A 4 3.06 -21.72 7.71
C ASN A 4 2.72 -20.22 7.70
N PRO A 5 2.72 -19.51 8.85
CA PRO A 5 2.23 -18.14 8.95
C PRO A 5 2.98 -17.20 8.00
N TRP A 6 4.25 -17.50 7.71
CA TRP A 6 5.06 -16.77 6.72
C TRP A 6 4.50 -16.85 5.30
N VAL A 7 3.97 -18.02 4.89
CA VAL A 7 3.37 -18.21 3.57
C VAL A 7 2.07 -17.42 3.46
N LEU A 8 1.24 -17.44 4.51
CA LEU A 8 0.02 -16.64 4.54
C LEU A 8 0.31 -15.13 4.44
N SER A 9 1.31 -14.64 5.17
CA SER A 9 1.74 -13.24 5.10
C SER A 9 2.28 -12.87 3.72
N ALA A 10 3.09 -13.73 3.10
CA ALA A 10 3.62 -13.48 1.76
C ALA A 10 2.51 -13.43 0.70
N VAL A 11 1.55 -14.36 0.74
CA VAL A 11 0.40 -14.38 -0.17
C VAL A 11 -0.48 -13.14 0.05
N TYR A 12 -0.74 -12.77 1.29
CA TYR A 12 -1.50 -11.55 1.61
C TYR A 12 -0.82 -10.30 1.06
N LEU A 13 0.48 -10.12 1.31
CA LEU A 13 1.25 -8.99 0.81
C LEU A 13 1.26 -8.95 -0.72
N PHE A 14 1.48 -10.09 -1.39
CA PHE A 14 1.45 -10.14 -2.85
C PHE A 14 0.09 -9.74 -3.41
N THR A 15 -0.99 -10.27 -2.82
CA THR A 15 -2.36 -10.01 -3.25
C THR A 15 -2.73 -8.54 -3.08
N ILE A 16 -2.36 -7.92 -1.95
CA ILE A 16 -2.72 -6.51 -1.71
C ILE A 16 -1.92 -5.54 -2.58
N ASN A 17 -0.66 -5.86 -2.89
CA ASN A 17 0.16 -5.08 -3.83
C ASN A 17 -0.38 -5.21 -5.27
N ALA A 18 -0.77 -6.41 -5.69
CA ALA A 18 -1.39 -6.62 -6.99
C ALA A 18 -2.74 -5.87 -7.10
N LEU A 19 -3.57 -5.92 -6.05
CA LEU A 19 -4.86 -5.24 -6.00
C LEU A 19 -4.70 -3.71 -6.11
N GLU A 20 -3.69 -3.15 -5.47
CA GLU A 20 -3.34 -1.74 -5.55
C GLU A 20 -3.00 -1.32 -7.00
N ILE A 21 -2.16 -2.10 -7.68
CA ILE A 21 -1.79 -1.87 -9.09
C ILE A 21 -3.01 -1.98 -10.00
N VAL A 22 -3.87 -2.97 -9.77
CA VAL A 22 -5.11 -3.15 -10.54
C VAL A 22 -6.07 -1.97 -10.36
N LEU A 23 -6.22 -1.45 -9.14
CA LEU A 23 -7.05 -0.27 -8.88
C LEU A 23 -6.53 0.96 -9.62
N PHE A 24 -5.21 1.18 -9.64
CA PHE A 24 -4.60 2.26 -10.43
C PHE A 24 -4.82 2.06 -11.94
N MET A 25 -4.69 0.83 -12.43
CA MET A 25 -4.94 0.53 -13.84
C MET A 25 -6.41 0.71 -14.23
N LEU A 26 -7.34 0.33 -13.34
CA LEU A 26 -8.77 0.55 -13.51
C LEU A 26 -9.13 2.03 -13.49
N ASP A 27 -8.52 2.83 -12.62
CA ASP A 27 -8.71 4.29 -12.62
C ASP A 27 -8.30 4.89 -13.97
N LYS A 28 -7.17 4.45 -14.55
CA LYS A 28 -6.74 4.88 -15.90
C LYS A 28 -7.69 4.43 -17.00
N ARG A 29 -8.25 3.22 -16.91
CA ARG A 29 -9.26 2.73 -17.86
C ARG A 29 -10.55 3.56 -17.76
N ARG A 30 -11.04 3.82 -16.55
CA ARG A 30 -12.24 4.64 -16.31
C ARG A 30 -12.07 6.07 -16.79
N ALA A 31 -10.89 6.66 -16.59
CA ALA A 31 -10.56 7.99 -17.11
C ALA A 31 -10.60 8.07 -18.65
N ARG A 32 -10.21 7.00 -19.35
CA ARG A 32 -10.29 6.92 -20.81
C ARG A 32 -11.73 6.71 -21.33
N LEU A 33 -12.55 6.01 -20.56
CA LEU A 33 -13.94 5.72 -20.90
C LEU A 33 -14.92 6.82 -20.43
N GLY A 34 -14.43 7.92 -19.84
CA GLY A 34 -15.28 9.02 -19.34
C GLY A 34 -16.10 8.67 -18.09
N HIS A 35 -15.82 7.53 -17.43
CA HIS A 35 -16.52 7.10 -16.24
C HIS A 35 -16.00 7.80 -14.96
N TRP A 36 -16.77 7.68 -13.88
CA TRP A 36 -16.39 8.14 -12.55
C TRP A 36 -15.02 7.59 -12.11
N ARG A 37 -14.12 8.51 -11.74
CA ARG A 37 -12.77 8.22 -11.26
C ARG A 37 -12.82 7.54 -9.88
N ILE A 38 -11.85 6.66 -9.61
CA ILE A 38 -11.74 6.02 -8.30
C ILE A 38 -11.26 7.07 -7.29
N SER A 39 -11.88 7.08 -6.10
CA SER A 39 -11.52 8.05 -5.06
C SER A 39 -10.09 7.79 -4.55
N GLU A 40 -9.33 8.87 -4.34
CA GLU A 40 -7.98 8.81 -3.76
C GLU A 40 -7.99 8.13 -2.38
N ARG A 41 -9.09 8.25 -1.64
CA ARG A 41 -9.28 7.64 -0.33
C ARG A 41 -9.24 6.11 -0.40
N THR A 42 -9.83 5.51 -1.43
CA THR A 42 -9.81 4.05 -1.62
C THR A 42 -8.39 3.54 -1.82
N LEU A 43 -7.60 4.25 -2.63
CA LEU A 43 -6.19 3.92 -2.88
C LEU A 43 -5.34 4.05 -1.61
N LEU A 44 -5.57 5.10 -0.81
CA LEU A 44 -4.90 5.28 0.48
C LEU A 44 -5.25 4.20 1.50
N ILE A 45 -6.50 3.72 1.53
CA ILE A 45 -6.93 2.63 2.42
C ILE A 45 -6.20 1.34 2.06
N VAL A 46 -6.08 1.01 0.76
CA VAL A 46 -5.36 -0.20 0.33
C VAL A 46 -3.86 -0.09 0.63
N ALA A 47 -3.27 1.10 0.45
CA ALA A 47 -1.89 1.36 0.87
C ALA A 47 -1.71 1.16 2.38
N LEU A 48 -2.64 1.67 3.20
CA LEU A 48 -2.64 1.50 4.66
C LEU A 48 -2.73 0.02 5.09
N MET A 49 -3.44 -0.81 4.32
CA MET A 49 -3.57 -2.26 4.58
C MET A 49 -2.33 -3.08 4.21
N GLY A 50 -1.31 -2.48 3.58
CA GLY A 50 -0.04 -3.14 3.22
C GLY A 50 0.34 -3.05 1.74
N GLY A 51 -0.45 -2.33 0.93
CA GLY A 51 -0.17 -2.10 -0.49
C GLY A 51 0.80 -0.94 -0.78
N THR A 52 1.50 -0.41 0.22
CA THR A 52 2.42 0.74 0.08
C THR A 52 3.49 0.58 -1.01
N PRO A 53 4.15 -0.59 -1.20
CA PRO A 53 5.11 -0.79 -2.29
C PRO A 53 4.44 -0.73 -3.66
N GLY A 54 3.30 -1.40 -3.81
CA GLY A 54 2.44 -1.34 -4.99
C GLY A 54 2.08 0.09 -5.32
N ALA A 55 1.72 0.88 -4.29
CA ALA A 55 1.31 2.26 -4.48
C ALA A 55 2.40 3.18 -4.99
N TYR A 56 3.64 2.98 -4.55
CA TYR A 56 4.80 3.64 -5.15
C TYR A 56 5.04 3.20 -6.59
N TRP A 57 4.96 1.89 -6.85
CA TRP A 57 5.17 1.31 -8.18
C TRP A 57 4.14 1.82 -9.19
N SER A 58 2.87 1.76 -8.83
CA SER A 58 1.72 2.27 -9.57
C SER A 58 1.87 3.76 -9.84
N ARG A 59 2.28 4.54 -8.83
CA ARG A 59 2.52 5.98 -8.97
C ARG A 59 3.62 6.28 -9.98
N GLN A 60 4.71 5.51 -9.98
CA GLN A 60 5.81 5.65 -10.93
C GLN A 60 5.39 5.26 -12.36
N LEU A 61 4.61 4.18 -12.51
CA LEU A 61 4.10 3.71 -13.81
C LEU A 61 3.11 4.67 -14.44
N PHE A 62 2.21 5.24 -13.64
CA PHE A 62 1.08 5.98 -14.17
C PHE A 62 1.35 7.47 -14.33
N ARG A 63 2.39 8.05 -13.71
CA ARG A 63 3.00 9.39 -13.94
C ARG A 63 2.05 10.60 -14.13
N HIS A 64 0.74 10.44 -14.02
CA HIS A 64 -0.28 11.41 -14.49
C HIS A 64 -1.15 12.00 -13.38
N LYS A 65 -1.12 11.47 -12.15
CA LYS A 65 -1.86 12.05 -11.01
C LYS A 65 -0.91 12.34 -9.85
N THR A 66 0.00 13.29 -10.08
CA THR A 66 0.94 13.76 -9.06
C THR A 66 1.01 15.28 -9.00
N ARG A 67 -0.11 15.99 -9.25
CA ARG A 67 -0.14 17.46 -9.19
C ARG A 67 -1.16 18.08 -8.24
N LYS A 68 -2.10 17.32 -7.68
CA LYS A 68 -2.94 17.80 -6.58
C LYS A 68 -2.54 17.08 -5.29
N GLN A 69 -1.83 17.80 -4.42
CA GLN A 69 -1.68 17.39 -3.03
C GLN A 69 -3.06 17.52 -2.38
N PRO A 70 -3.60 16.41 -1.81
CA PRO A 70 -3.05 15.79 -0.60
C PRO A 70 -2.64 14.30 -0.71
N PHE A 71 -2.89 13.62 -1.83
CA PHE A 71 -2.65 12.17 -1.95
C PHE A 71 -1.19 11.74 -1.70
N SER A 72 -0.24 12.45 -2.31
CA SER A 72 1.19 12.15 -2.11
C SER A 72 1.61 12.27 -0.66
N THR A 73 1.15 13.32 0.02
CA THR A 73 1.50 13.60 1.41
C THR A 73 0.94 12.52 2.32
N LEU A 74 -0.33 12.14 2.13
CA LEU A 74 -0.96 11.05 2.88
C LEU A 74 -0.25 9.72 2.68
N LEU A 75 0.17 9.39 1.45
CA LEU A 75 0.89 8.14 1.18
C LEU A 75 2.25 8.08 1.86
N HIS A 76 3.00 9.20 1.90
CA HIS A 76 4.26 9.27 2.66
C HIS A 76 4.02 9.13 4.16
N VAL A 77 2.98 9.80 4.70
CA VAL A 77 2.61 9.70 6.13
C VAL A 77 2.27 8.26 6.50
N ILE A 78 1.47 7.57 5.69
CA ILE A 78 1.11 6.16 5.90
C ILE A 78 2.35 5.27 5.88
N THR A 79 3.25 5.48 4.92
CA THR A 79 4.50 4.71 4.80
C THR A 79 5.39 4.91 6.02
N LEU A 80 5.52 6.16 6.48
CA LEU A 80 6.30 6.49 7.67
C LEU A 80 5.71 5.87 8.94
N LEU A 81 4.39 5.91 9.10
CA LEU A 81 3.67 5.27 10.20
C LEU A 81 3.88 3.75 10.21
N GLN A 82 3.78 3.09 9.06
CA GLN A 82 4.03 1.65 8.94
C GLN A 82 5.48 1.29 9.28
N LEU A 83 6.46 2.10 8.84
CA LEU A 83 7.87 1.89 9.18
C LEU A 83 8.12 2.05 10.67
N ILE A 84 7.60 3.10 11.30
CA ILE A 84 7.75 3.35 12.74
C ILE A 84 7.09 2.22 13.55
N ALA A 85 5.88 1.81 13.19
CA ALA A 85 5.20 0.70 13.86
C ALA A 85 5.97 -0.61 13.70
N GLY A 86 6.45 -0.91 12.49
CA GLY A 86 7.24 -2.11 12.21
C GLY A 86 8.55 -2.13 12.99
N THR A 87 9.30 -1.03 13.00
CA THR A 87 10.57 -0.93 13.76
C THR A 87 10.33 -0.98 15.26
N ALA A 88 9.26 -0.36 15.78
CA ALA A 88 8.90 -0.44 17.19
C ALA A 88 8.53 -1.87 17.62
N ILE A 89 7.78 -2.61 16.80
CA ILE A 89 7.43 -4.01 17.06
C ILE A 89 8.68 -4.90 17.04
N ILE A 90 9.55 -4.73 16.03
CA ILE A 90 10.81 -5.48 15.93
C ILE A 90 11.71 -5.15 17.12
N TRP A 91 11.84 -3.86 17.46
CA TRP A 91 12.60 -3.41 18.61
C TRP A 91 12.08 -4.06 19.89
N SER A 92 10.77 -3.95 20.17
CA SER A 92 10.13 -4.57 21.34
C SER A 92 10.33 -6.09 21.38
N ALA A 93 10.22 -6.79 20.24
CA ALA A 93 10.44 -8.23 20.16
C ALA A 93 11.92 -8.62 20.37
N LEU A 94 12.86 -7.75 19.99
CA LEU A 94 14.28 -7.94 20.27
C LEU A 94 14.57 -7.66 21.75
N THR A 95 14.12 -6.54 22.32
CA THR A 95 14.39 -6.19 23.72
C THR A 95 13.73 -7.16 24.70
N GLY A 96 12.53 -7.66 24.38
CA GLY A 96 11.81 -8.65 25.20
C GLY A 96 12.44 -10.05 25.21
N LYS A 97 13.47 -10.32 24.39
CA LYS A 97 14.27 -11.55 24.44
C LYS A 97 15.54 -11.42 25.31
N TYR A 98 15.85 -10.24 25.80
CA TYR A 98 17.06 -9.96 26.58
C TYR A 98 16.77 -9.47 28.02
N ILE A 99 15.52 -9.56 28.48
CA ILE A 99 15.11 -9.29 29.87
C ILE A 99 14.56 -10.58 30.46
#